data_AF-K1PD26-F1
#
_entry.id   AF-K1PD26-F1
#
_cell.length_a   1.000
_cell.length_b   1.000
_cell.length_c   1.000
_cell.angle_alpha   90.00
_cell.angle_beta   90.00
_cell.angle_gamma   90.00
#
_symmetry.space_group_name_H-M   'P 1'
#
loop_
_entity.id
_entity.type
_entity.pdbx_description
1 polymer ?
#
loop_
_entity_poly.entity_id
_entity_poly.type
_entity_poly.pdbx_seq_one_letter_code
_entity_poly.pdbx_strand_id
1 'polypeptide(L)'
;MTEPNYAELEAKNSHLDKNKPYPLSGMLVIDFTHVLSGPTCTRMLADSGARVIHIERKTGDDTRHMGPYIADGSSEYFRICNAGKESM
;
A
#
# COMPACT_ATOMS: atom_id res chain seq x y z
N MET A 1 -31.87 -22.98 -7.66
CA MET A 1 -30.68 -22.32 -8.22
C MET A 1 -29.52 -22.72 -7.32
N THR A 2 -28.55 -23.48 -7.81
CA THR A 2 -27.40 -23.96 -7.01
C THR A 2 -26.34 -22.87 -6.93
N GLU A 3 -25.74 -22.67 -5.75
CA GLU A 3 -24.61 -21.76 -5.55
C GLU A 3 -23.43 -22.12 -6.47
N PRO A 4 -22.71 -21.13 -7.03
CA PRO A 4 -21.55 -21.38 -7.86
C PRO A 4 -20.36 -21.93 -7.05
N ASN A 5 -19.54 -22.77 -7.69
CA ASN A 5 -18.29 -23.26 -7.13
C ASN A 5 -17.18 -22.21 -7.29
N TYR A 6 -16.99 -21.37 -6.26
CA TYR A 6 -15.99 -20.29 -6.28
C TYR A 6 -14.56 -20.80 -6.47
N ALA A 7 -14.20 -21.96 -5.91
CA ALA A 7 -12.85 -22.51 -6.06
C ALA A 7 -12.51 -22.86 -7.52
N GLU A 8 -13.49 -23.36 -8.27
CA GLU A 8 -13.32 -23.65 -9.70
C GLU A 8 -13.23 -22.36 -10.54
N LEU A 9 -14.01 -21.34 -10.19
CA LEU A 9 -13.95 -20.02 -10.84
C LEU A 9 -12.60 -19.35 -10.60
N GLU A 10 -12.07 -19.44 -9.38
CA GLU A 10 -10.74 -18.92 -9.04
C GLU A 10 -9.64 -19.64 -9.82
N ALA A 11 -9.69 -20.98 -9.88
CA ALA A 11 -8.70 -21.79 -10.60
C ALA A 11 -8.64 -21.50 -12.10
N LYS A 12 -9.76 -21.08 -12.71
CA LYS A 12 -9.82 -20.70 -14.14
C LYS A 12 -9.44 -19.25 -14.40
N ASN A 13 -9.32 -18.43 -13.35
CA ASN A 13 -9.01 -17.01 -13.49
C ASN A 13 -7.49 -16.77 -13.49
N SER A 14 -6.91 -16.59 -14.68
CA SER A 14 -5.47 -16.31 -14.83
C SER A 14 -4.99 -15.03 -14.12
N HIS A 15 -5.89 -14.12 -13.75
CA HIS A 15 -5.56 -12.93 -12.94
C HIS A 15 -5.34 -13.26 -11.45
N LEU A 16 -5.75 -14.45 -10.99
CA LEU A 16 -5.57 -14.93 -9.62
C LEU A 16 -4.39 -15.90 -9.48
N ASP A 17 -3.57 -16.05 -10.51
CA ASP A 17 -2.36 -16.87 -10.45
C ASP A 17 -1.37 -16.27 -9.44
N LYS A 18 -1.19 -16.97 -8.31
CA LYS A 18 -0.31 -16.58 -7.21
C LYS A 18 1.18 -16.59 -7.60
N ASN A 19 1.54 -17.23 -8.71
CA ASN A 19 2.91 -17.28 -9.21
C ASN A 19 3.23 -16.13 -10.16
N LYS A 20 2.22 -15.35 -10.59
CA LYS A 20 2.43 -14.21 -11.46
C LYS A 20 3.00 -13.04 -10.64
N PRO A 21 4.06 -12.36 -11.12
CA PRO A 21 4.55 -11.16 -10.45
C PRO A 21 3.44 -10.10 -10.42
N TYR A 22 3.42 -9.30 -9.36
CA TYR A 22 2.53 -8.15 -9.27
C TYR A 22 2.76 -7.18 -10.44
N PRO A 23 1.74 -6.40 -10.87
CA PRO A 23 1.82 -5.57 -12.06
C PRO A 23 2.96 -4.55 -12.11
N LEU A 24 3.45 -4.06 -10.96
CA LEU A 24 4.53 -3.09 -10.86
C LEU A 24 5.82 -3.68 -10.26
N SER A 25 5.94 -5.02 -10.27
CA SER A 25 7.14 -5.69 -9.78
C SER A 25 8.40 -5.18 -10.50
N GLY A 26 9.42 -4.83 -9.72
CA GLY A 26 10.69 -4.31 -10.23
C GLY A 26 10.72 -2.80 -10.48
N MET A 27 9.62 -2.09 -10.28
CA MET A 27 9.61 -0.63 -10.34
C MET A 27 10.07 0.00 -9.02
N LEU A 28 10.86 1.07 -9.12
CA LEU A 28 11.21 1.95 -8.00
C LEU A 28 10.41 3.25 -8.11
N VAL A 29 9.74 3.64 -7.02
CA VAL A 29 8.99 4.90 -6.91
C VAL A 29 9.57 5.71 -5.76
N ILE A 30 9.89 6.97 -6.04
CA ILE A 30 10.29 7.95 -5.02
C ILE A 30 9.08 8.83 -4.72
N ASP A 31 8.60 8.77 -3.48
CA ASP A 31 7.36 9.38 -3.03
C ASP A 31 7.63 10.59 -2.13
N PHE A 32 7.43 11.80 -2.68
CA PHE A 32 7.48 13.09 -1.97
C PHE A 32 6.09 13.62 -1.59
N THR A 33 5.06 12.79 -1.68
CA THR A 33 3.69 13.22 -1.39
C THR A 33 3.42 13.25 0.11
N HIS A 34 2.38 13.96 0.53
CA HIS A 34 2.03 14.08 1.94
C HIS A 34 0.52 14.05 2.16
N VAL A 35 0.14 13.89 3.44
CA VAL A 35 -1.25 13.91 3.90
C VAL A 35 -2.04 12.68 3.47
N LEU A 36 -2.82 12.76 2.39
CA LEU A 36 -3.79 11.71 2.07
C LEU A 36 -3.74 11.24 0.63
N SER A 37 -4.04 12.12 -0.33
CA SER A 37 -4.29 11.72 -1.72
C SER A 37 -3.06 11.09 -2.37
N GLY A 38 -1.92 11.75 -2.27
CA GLY A 38 -0.65 11.23 -2.79
C GLY A 38 -0.21 9.97 -2.05
N PRO A 39 -0.14 9.96 -0.71
CA PRO A 39 0.25 8.75 0.02
C PRO A 39 -0.65 7.55 -0.28
N THR A 40 -1.96 7.75 -0.40
CA THR A 40 -2.91 6.69 -0.79
C THR A 40 -2.64 6.17 -2.19
N CYS A 41 -2.36 7.07 -3.15
CA CYS A 41 -2.04 6.66 -4.52
C CYS A 41 -0.76 5.82 -4.55
N THR A 42 0.33 6.29 -3.95
CA THR A 42 1.61 5.58 -3.95
C THR A 42 1.57 4.32 -3.08
N ARG A 43 0.68 4.25 -2.08
CA ARG A 43 0.37 3.03 -1.36
C ARG A 43 -0.20 1.95 -2.29
N MET A 44 -1.14 2.30 -3.17
CA MET A 44 -1.68 1.36 -4.15
C MET A 44 -0.59 0.86 -5.12
N LEU A 45 0.41 1.69 -5.43
CA LEU A 45 1.57 1.25 -6.22
C LEU A 45 2.42 0.21 -5.46
N ALA A 46 2.64 0.42 -4.16
CA ALA A 46 3.31 -0.55 -3.29
C ALA A 46 2.54 -1.87 -3.20
N ASP A 47 1.21 -1.81 -3.00
CA ASP A 47 0.34 -3.00 -3.00
C ASP A 47 0.35 -3.71 -4.37
N SER A 48 0.64 -2.97 -5.45
CA SER A 48 0.82 -3.50 -6.81
C SER A 48 2.26 -3.96 -7.10
N GLY A 49 3.12 -4.07 -6.09
CA GLY A 49 4.46 -4.67 -6.16
C GLY A 49 5.61 -3.71 -6.46
N ALA A 50 5.38 -2.40 -6.52
CA ALA A 50 6.46 -1.43 -6.64
C ALA A 50 7.24 -1.30 -5.33
N ARG A 51 8.56 -1.08 -5.41
CA ARG A 51 9.34 -0.63 -4.26
C ARG A 51 9.15 0.89 -4.13
N VAL A 52 8.44 1.32 -3.08
CA VAL A 52 8.14 2.73 -2.84
C VAL A 52 8.96 3.25 -1.67
N ILE A 53 9.75 4.29 -1.90
CA ILE A 53 10.53 4.99 -0.88
C ILE A 53 9.89 6.34 -0.64
N HIS A 54 9.28 6.51 0.54
CA HIS A 54 8.71 7.75 0.99
C HIS A 54 9.80 8.64 1.59
N ILE A 55 10.07 9.77 0.93
CA ILE A 55 11.08 10.74 1.37
C ILE A 55 10.40 11.81 2.21
N GLU A 56 10.83 11.92 3.45
CA GLU A 56 10.19 12.82 4.42
C GLU A 56 11.09 13.97 4.80
N ARG A 57 10.48 15.01 5.39
CA ARG A 57 11.23 16.05 6.09
C ARG A 57 11.89 15.43 7.32
N LYS A 58 12.89 16.11 7.89
CA LYS A 58 13.45 15.71 9.21
C LYS A 58 12.38 15.65 10.32
N THR A 59 11.30 16.41 10.17
CA THR A 59 10.14 16.40 11.05
C THR A 59 9.15 15.28 10.75
N GLY A 60 9.36 14.50 9.68
CA GLY A 60 8.40 13.53 9.16
C GLY A 60 7.28 14.16 8.33
N ASP A 61 6.44 13.29 7.77
CA ASP A 61 5.12 13.62 7.22
C ASP A 61 4.20 14.19 8.30
N ASP A 62 3.38 15.17 7.93
CA ASP A 62 2.49 15.87 8.85
C ASP A 62 1.51 14.90 9.55
N THR A 63 1.08 13.84 8.86
CA THR A 63 0.13 12.86 9.40
C THR A 63 0.69 12.00 10.51
N ARG A 64 2.02 11.92 10.69
CA ARG A 64 2.62 11.27 11.86
C ARG A 64 2.20 11.90 13.18
N HIS A 65 1.81 13.18 13.13
CA HIS A 65 1.36 13.99 14.26
C HIS A 65 -0.15 14.25 14.24
N MET A 66 -0.89 13.46 13.46
CA MET A 66 -2.34 13.55 13.37
C MET A 66 -2.96 12.26 13.86
N GLY A 67 -3.93 12.36 14.76
CA GLY A 67 -4.65 11.18 15.25
C GLY A 67 -5.55 10.53 14.20
N PRO A 68 -6.14 9.37 14.50
CA PRO A 68 -6.05 8.68 15.79
C PRO A 68 -4.67 8.04 16.03
N TYR A 69 -4.29 7.90 17.30
CA TYR A 69 -3.05 7.26 17.72
C TYR A 69 -3.35 5.87 18.26
N ILE A 70 -2.53 4.89 17.89
CA ILE A 70 -2.64 3.51 18.41
C ILE A 70 -1.80 3.35 19.69
N ALA A 71 -1.83 2.16 20.29
CA ALA A 71 -1.22 1.88 21.60
C ALA A 71 0.29 2.18 21.69
N ASP A 72 1.02 2.13 20.56
CA ASP A 72 2.45 2.46 20.49
C ASP A 72 2.73 3.97 20.29
N GLY A 73 1.68 4.80 20.28
CA GLY A 73 1.76 6.25 20.05
C GLY A 73 1.88 6.66 18.59
N SER A 74 1.98 5.71 17.64
CA SER A 74 2.03 6.03 16.21
C SER A 74 0.66 6.43 15.66
N SER A 75 0.68 7.32 14.67
CA SER A 75 -0.53 7.72 13.96
C SER A 75 -1.07 6.59 13.09
N GLU A 76 -2.32 6.20 13.31
CA GLU A 76 -3.05 5.30 12.40
C GLU A 76 -3.27 5.96 11.03
N TYR A 77 -3.43 7.28 11.01
CA TYR A 77 -3.65 8.04 9.78
C TYR A 77 -2.45 7.93 8.83
N PHE A 78 -1.23 8.09 9.36
CA PHE A 78 -0.01 7.85 8.60
C PHE A 78 0.08 6.39 8.13
N ARG A 79 -0.22 5.42 9.02
CA ARG A 79 -0.05 3.99 8.74
C ARG A 79 -0.94 3.49 7.61
N ILE A 80 -2.22 3.86 7.59
CA ILE A 80 -3.16 3.41 6.56
C ILE A 80 -2.67 3.83 5.17
N CYS A 81 -2.21 5.06 5.04
CA CYS A 81 -1.80 5.63 3.76
C CYS A 81 -0.35 5.28 3.35
N ASN A 82 0.45 4.67 4.23
CA ASN A 82 1.88 4.44 3.97
C ASN A 82 2.38 3.01 4.23
N ALA A 83 1.54 2.05 4.63
CA ALA A 83 2.03 0.68 4.82
C ALA A 83 2.62 0.08 3.52
N GLY A 84 3.61 -0.80 3.65
CA GLY A 84 4.34 -1.35 2.50
C GLY A 84 5.38 -0.41 1.87
N LYS A 85 5.46 0.86 2.29
CA LYS A 85 6.51 1.79 1.86
C LYS A 85 7.71 1.75 2.81
N GLU A 86 8.90 1.96 2.25
CA GLU A 86 10.10 2.34 3.01
C GLU A 86 10.04 3.83 3.33
N SER A 87 10.68 4.27 4.42
CA SER A 87 10.67 5.68 4.87
C SER A 87 12.11 6.12 5.15
N MET A 88 12.47 7.31 4.65
CA MET A 88 13.80 7.94 4.77
C MET A 88 13.70 9.39 5.23
#